data_AF-A0A2V8XPW5-F1
#
_entry.id   AF-A0A2V8XPW5-F1
#
_cell.length_a   1.000
_cell.length_b   1.000
_cell.length_c   1.000
_cell.angle_alpha   90.00
_cell.angle_beta   90.00
_cell.angle_gamma   90.00
#
_symmetry.space_group_name_H-M   'P 1'
#
loop_
_entity.id
_entity.type
_entity.pdbx_description
1 polymer ?
#
loop_
_entity_poly.entity_id
_entity_poly.type
_entity_poly.pdbx_seq_one_letter_code
_entity_poly.pdbx_strand_id
1 'polypeptide(L)' 'MEQYVFVRLHAREGQERAVEEALREVTGPSRAEPGCLSFHTFRSIRDRQRRGGRQVAGVRRRGYTRSDLGWAHSR' A
#
# COMPACT_ATOMS: atom_id res chain seq x y z
N MET A 1 -10.57 15.93 1.45
CA MET A 1 -9.16 15.92 0.97
C MET A 1 -8.80 14.52 0.53
N GLU A 2 -7.78 14.31 -0.28
CA GLU A 2 -7.32 12.97 -0.68
C GLU A 2 -5.88 12.74 -0.22
N GLN A 3 -5.56 11.50 0.13
CA GLN A 3 -4.23 11.10 0.57
C GLN A 3 -3.69 10.02 -0.35
N TYR A 4 -2.41 10.19 -0.72
CA TYR A 4 -1.69 9.25 -1.58
C TYR A 4 -0.48 8.73 -0.80
N VAL A 5 -0.36 7.41 -0.71
CA VAL A 5 0.75 6.75 -0.03
C VAL A 5 1.41 5.78 -1.01
N PHE A 6 2.73 5.90 -1.14
CA PHE A 6 3.55 4.99 -1.94
C PHE A 6 4.56 4.30 -1.03
N VAL A 7 4.54 2.97 -1.01
CA VAL A 7 5.44 2.14 -0.23
C VAL A 7 6.33 1.35 -1.17
N ARG A 8 7.63 1.37 -0.92
CA ARG A 8 8.62 0.56 -1.64
C ARG A 8 9.06 -0.58 -0.75
N LEU A 9 8.91 -1.79 -1.24
CA LEU A 9 9.28 -3.02 -0.55
C LEU A 9 10.48 -3.63 -1.27
N HIS A 10 11.43 -4.10 -0.47
CA HIS A 10 12.60 -4.82 -0.95
C HIS A 10 12.49 -6.25 -0.49
N ALA A 11 12.31 -7.18 -1.44
CA ALA A 11 12.37 -8.59 -1.14
C ALA A 11 13.83 -8.98 -0.87
N ARG A 12 14.01 -9.94 0.03
CA ARG A 12 15.28 -10.66 0.13
C ARG A 12 15.46 -11.50 -1.14
N GLU A 13 16.71 -11.81 -1.49
CA GLU A 13 17.03 -12.68 -2.62
C GLU A 13 16.25 -14.01 -2.53
N GLY A 14 15.53 -14.36 -3.61
CA GLY A 14 14.72 -15.58 -3.69
C GLY A 14 13.35 -15.49 -3.01
N GLN A 15 13.02 -14.37 -2.36
CA GLN A 15 11.75 -14.15 -1.65
C GLN A 15 10.80 -13.19 -2.41
N GLU A 16 11.10 -12.87 -3.66
CA GLU A 16 10.30 -11.97 -4.48
C GLU A 16 8.86 -12.46 -4.62
N ARG A 17 8.70 -13.77 -4.86
CA ARG A 17 7.37 -14.38 -5.03
C ARG A 17 6.57 -14.35 -3.73
N ALA A 18 7.22 -14.58 -2.58
CA ALA A 18 6.56 -14.52 -1.28
C ALA A 18 6.03 -13.11 -0.96
N VAL A 19 6.80 -12.07 -1.29
CA VAL A 19 6.33 -10.68 -1.14
C VAL A 19 5.20 -10.36 -2.12
N GLU A 20 5.24 -10.91 -3.34
CA GLU A 20 4.18 -10.73 -4.34
C GLU A 20 2.86 -11.38 -3.90
N GLU A 21 2.94 -12.61 -3.39
CA GLU A 21 1.82 -13.35 -2.81
C GLU A 21 1.23 -12.59 -1.61
N ALA A 22 2.07 -12.14 -0.67
CA ALA A 22 1.63 -11.36 0.49
C ALA A 22 0.94 -10.04 0.07
N LEU A 23 1.48 -9.33 -0.92
CA LEU A 23 0.84 -8.12 -1.46
C LEU A 23 -0.51 -8.42 -2.11
N ARG A 24 -0.63 -9.55 -2.81
CA ARG A 24 -1.89 -9.98 -3.42
C ARG A 24 -2.96 -10.29 -2.38
N GLU A 25 -2.58 -10.97 -1.30
CA GLU A 25 -3.48 -11.31 -0.19
C GLU A 25 -4.05 -10.05 0.48
N VAL A 26 -3.22 -9.02 0.73
CA VAL A 26 -3.69 -7.79 1.39
C VAL A 26 -4.41 -6.84 0.43
N THR A 27 -4.23 -6.97 -0.89
CA THR A 27 -4.82 -6.06 -1.88
C THR A 27 -6.35 -6.09 -1.83
N GLY A 28 -6.95 -7.28 -1.75
CA GLY A 28 -8.41 -7.43 -1.70
C GLY A 28 -9.03 -6.73 -0.47
N PRO A 29 -8.63 -7.12 0.75
CA PRO A 29 -9.08 -6.46 1.98
C PRO A 29 -8.80 -4.96 2.00
N SER A 30 -7.62 -4.52 1.57
CA SER A 30 -7.26 -3.09 1.58
C SER A 30 -8.16 -2.25 0.67
N ARG A 31 -8.63 -2.82 -0.45
CA ARG A 31 -9.59 -2.14 -1.35
C ARG A 31 -10.98 -2.02 -0.75
N ALA A 32 -11.36 -2.96 0.12
CA ALA A 32 -12.65 -2.95 0.80
C ALA A 32 -12.68 -2.01 2.01
N GLU A 33 -11.53 -1.50 2.46
CA GLU A 33 -11.46 -0.54 3.56
C GLU A 33 -12.27 0.73 3.26
N PRO A 34 -13.12 1.18 4.20
CA PRO A 34 -13.82 2.45 4.06
C PRO A 34 -12.84 3.60 3.80
N GLY A 35 -13.10 4.36 2.74
CA GLY A 35 -12.24 5.45 2.32
C GLY A 35 -11.06 5.03 1.44
N CYS A 36 -10.82 3.74 1.17
CA CYS A 36 -9.90 3.38 0.09
C CYS A 36 -10.52 3.75 -1.27
N LEU A 37 -9.85 4.63 -2.02
CA LEU A 37 -10.28 5.05 -3.35
C LEU A 37 -9.60 4.21 -4.44
N SER A 38 -8.33 3.84 -4.24
CA SER A 38 -7.64 2.87 -5.10
C SER A 38 -6.44 2.23 -4.38
N PHE A 39 -6.12 1.00 -4.79
CA PHE A 39 -4.96 0.23 -4.32
C PHE A 39 -4.31 -0.48 -5.51
N HIS A 40 -3.03 -0.21 -5.75
CA HIS A 40 -2.27 -0.77 -6.87
C HIS A 40 -0.95 -1.37 -6.39
N THR A 41 -0.62 -2.55 -6.89
CA THR A 41 0.67 -3.22 -6.64
C THR A 41 1.43 -3.33 -7.94
N PHE A 42 2.71 -3.00 -7.91
CA PHE A 42 3.61 -3.05 -9.05
C PHE A 42 4.86 -3.85 -8.70
N ARG A 43 5.28 -4.71 -9.62
CA ARG A 43 6.58 -5.38 -9.55
C ARG A 43 7.58 -4.63 -10.44
N SER A 44 8.74 -4.30 -9.88
CA SER A 44 9.81 -3.67 -10.65
C SER A 44 10.38 -4.67 -11.67
N ILE A 45 10.44 -4.26 -12.93
CA ILE A 45 11.03 -5.04 -14.02
C ILE A 45 12.55 -4.81 -14.18
N ARG A 46 13.13 -3.84 -13.44
CA ARG A 46 14.54 -3.41 -13.59
C ARG A 46 15.46 -3.81 -12.45
N ASP A 47 15.18 -4.90 -11.72
CA ASP A 47 16.06 -5.39 -10.64
C ASP A 47 17.11 -6.38 -11.11
N ARG A 48 17.88 -6.03 -12.15
CA ARG A 48 19.08 -6.80 -12.54
C ARG A 48 20.32 -6.45 -11.68
N GLN A 49 20.29 -5.35 -10.92
CA GLN A 49 21.48 -4.82 -10.24
C GLN A 49 21.51 -4.92 -8.70
N ARG A 50 20.44 -5.35 -8.03
CA ARG A 50 20.48 -5.57 -6.57
C ARG A 50 19.99 -6.99 -6.25
N ARG A 51 20.65 -7.62 -5.28
CA ARG A 51 20.46 -9.01 -4.82
C ARG A 51 19.09 -9.22 -4.12
N GLY A 52 17.99 -8.91 -4.81
CA GLY A 52 16.63 -8.96 -4.29
C GLY A 52 15.69 -8.02 -5.05
N GLY A 53 14.57 -8.53 -5.56
CA GLY A 53 13.60 -7.77 -6.34
C GLY A 53 12.85 -6.69 -5.53
N ARG A 54 12.42 -5.60 -6.20
CA ARG A 54 11.62 -4.52 -5.62
C ARG A 54 10.15 -4.63 -6.01
N GLN A 55 9.29 -4.33 -5.05
CA GLN A 55 7.86 -4.18 -5.25
C GLN A 55 7.41 -2.82 -4.74
N VAL A 56 6.37 -2.28 -5.34
CA VAL A 56 5.79 -1.00 -4.96
C VAL A 56 4.30 -1.19 -4.75
N ALA A 57 3.80 -0.74 -3.60
CA ALA A 57 2.37 -0.65 -3.33
C ALA A 57 1.99 0.84 -3.28
N GLY A 58 0.95 1.21 -4.03
CA GLY A 58 0.38 2.55 -4.06
C GLY A 58 -1.06 2.51 -3.58
N VAL A 59 -1.42 3.41 -2.68
CA VAL A 59 -2.77 3.53 -2.13
C VAL A 59 -3.22 4.98 -2.20
N ARG A 60 -4.42 5.18 -2.76
CA ARG A 60 -5.17 6.43 -2.68
C ARG A 60 -6.32 6.23 -1.72
N ARG A 61 -6.44 7.10 -0.72
CA ARG A 61 -7.53 7.08 0.25
C ARG A 61 -8.20 8.44 0.35
N ARG A 62 -9.46 8.44 0.77
CA ARG A 62 -10.18 9.62 1.21
C ARG A 62 -9.52 10.11 2.48
N GLY A 63 -9.03 11.34 2.45
CA GLY A 63 -8.52 12.03 3.61
C GLY A 63 -9.68 12.65 4.37
N TYR A 64 -9.78 12.31 5.65
CA TYR A 64 -10.69 12.96 6.59
C TYR A 64 -9.95 14.10 7.29
N THR A 65 -10.60 15.25 7.38
CA THR A 65 -10.18 16.35 8.24
C THR A 65 -10.67 16.10 9.67
N ARG A 66 -10.08 16.77 10.66
CA ARG A 66 -10.52 16.70 12.06
C ARG A 66 -12.00 17.10 12.23
N SER A 67 -12.51 17.94 11.34
CA SER A 67 -13.92 18.33 11.22
C SER A 67 -14.82 17.24 10.63
N ASP A 68 -14.31 16.37 9.76
CA ASP A 68 -15.10 15.28 9.13
C ASP A 68 -15.35 14.11 10.09
N LEU A 69 -14.55 13.98 11.15
CA LEU A 69 -14.59 12.84 12.09
C LEU A 69 -15.50 13.05 13.30
N GLY A 70 -16.26 14.15 13.36
CA GLY A 70 -17.30 14.41 14.38
C GLY A 70 -17.04 13.73 15.73
N TRP A 71 -16.21 14.37 16.57
CA TRP A 71 -15.94 14.12 18.01
C TRP A 71 -14.50 13.68 18.38
N ALA A 72 -13.79 14.62 19.01
CA ALA A 72 -12.76 14.37 20.02
C ALA A 72 -12.69 15.58 20.98
N HIS A 73 -13.80 15.85 21.67
CA HIS A 73 -13.83 16.60 22.92
C HIS A 73 -14.91 16.00 23.83
N SER A 74 -14.57 14.93 24.54
CA SER A 74 -15.05 14.71 25.90
C SER A 74 -13.90 14.10 26.69
N ARG A 75 -13.72 14.65 27.88
CA ARG A 75 -12.58 14.49 28.80
C ARG A 75 -12.33 13.05 29.20
#